data_AF-C5EX53-F1
#
_entry.id   AF-C5EX53-F1
#
_cell.length_a   1.000
_cell.length_b   1.000
_cell.length_c   1.000
_cell.angle_alpha   90.00
_cell.angle_beta   90.00
_cell.angle_gamma   90.00
#
_symmetry.space_group_name_H-M   'P 1'
#
loop_
_entity.id
_entity.type
_entity.pdbx_description
1 polymer ?
#
loop_
_entity_poly.entity_id
_entity_poly.type
_entity_poly.pdbx_seq_one_letter_code
_entity_poly.pdbx_strand_id
1 'polypeptide(L)'
;MATRSLIGFVENGNIVASYCHFDGYLEHNGRILLEFYNDYALAKELVLGGCMSSIDPNIKEVNYYKPYEAPNTFPYAEASKSFKKNYLKKSSEPPYIDIEYIYYHNEEKWLYREVTYTYISNRISFSEEKILQNNIALDKKTQGILF
;
A
#
# COMPACT_ATOMS: atom_id res chain seq x y z
N MET A 1 14.97 -10.84 -2.81
CA MET A 1 13.52 -11.07 -2.65
C MET A 1 12.90 -9.73 -2.33
N ALA A 2 11.87 -9.29 -3.04
CA ALA A 2 11.19 -8.03 -2.78
C ALA A 2 9.82 -8.30 -2.16
N THR A 3 9.43 -7.53 -1.15
CA THR A 3 8.06 -7.50 -0.61
C THR A 3 7.27 -6.46 -1.37
N ARG A 4 6.24 -6.88 -2.09
CA ARG A 4 5.38 -6.03 -2.90
C ARG A 4 4.17 -5.61 -2.10
N SER A 5 3.68 -4.43 -2.43
CA SER A 5 2.49 -3.89 -1.80
C SER A 5 1.58 -3.21 -2.81
N LEU A 6 0.30 -3.15 -2.48
CA LEU A 6 -0.63 -2.18 -3.07
C LEU A 6 -0.80 -1.04 -2.08
N ILE A 7 -0.70 0.19 -2.55
CA ILE A 7 -0.89 1.40 -1.75
C ILE A 7 -2.06 2.15 -2.36
N GLY A 8 -3.06 2.50 -1.56
CA GLY A 8 -4.26 3.12 -2.06
C GLY A 8 -4.91 4.14 -1.13
N PHE A 9 -6.04 4.66 -1.57
CA PHE A 9 -6.93 5.51 -0.79
C PHE A 9 -8.39 5.18 -1.11
N VAL A 10 -9.29 5.43 -0.18
CA VAL A 10 -10.73 5.22 -0.40
C VAL A 10 -11.30 6.42 -1.12
N GLU A 11 -12.02 6.20 -2.21
CA GLU A 11 -12.78 7.21 -2.95
C GLU A 11 -14.13 6.62 -3.33
N ASN A 12 -15.23 7.30 -2.96
CA ASN A 12 -16.59 6.85 -3.25
C ASN A 12 -16.84 5.37 -2.84
N GLY A 13 -16.33 4.98 -1.67
CA GLY A 13 -16.47 3.62 -1.12
C GLY A 13 -15.60 2.54 -1.76
N ASN A 14 -14.76 2.88 -2.75
CA ASN A 14 -13.84 1.96 -3.41
C ASN A 14 -12.39 2.32 -3.09
N ILE A 15 -11.48 1.34 -3.13
CA ILE A 15 -10.04 1.62 -2.97
C ILE A 15 -9.48 1.91 -4.36
N VAL A 16 -8.92 3.11 -4.54
CA VAL A 16 -8.05 3.44 -5.67
C VAL A 16 -6.62 3.12 -5.24
N ALA A 17 -5.95 2.18 -5.91
CA ALA A 17 -4.63 1.71 -5.51
C ALA A 17 -3.63 1.67 -6.66
N SER A 18 -2.36 1.78 -6.29
CA SER A 18 -1.18 1.66 -7.15
C SER A 18 -0.22 0.61 -6.59
N TYR A 19 0.53 -0.01 -7.49
CA TYR A 19 1.50 -1.05 -7.15
C TYR A 19 2.84 -0.46 -6.67
N CYS A 20 3.42 -1.05 -5.61
CA CYS A 20 4.77 -0.77 -5.13
C CYS A 20 5.61 -2.06 -5.08
N HIS A 21 6.79 -2.05 -5.71
CA HIS A 21 7.57 -3.28 -5.92
C HIS A 21 8.42 -3.71 -4.72
N PHE A 22 9.07 -2.75 -4.05
CA PHE A 22 10.03 -3.00 -2.96
C PHE A 22 9.49 -2.56 -1.60
N ASP A 23 10.06 -3.19 -0.57
CA ASP A 23 9.96 -2.82 0.84
C ASP A 23 8.54 -2.66 1.41
N GLY A 24 7.58 -3.43 0.87
CA GLY A 24 6.18 -3.42 1.25
C GLY A 24 5.84 -3.81 2.69
N TYR A 25 6.80 -4.20 3.53
CA TYR A 25 6.57 -4.59 4.92
C TYR A 25 6.31 -3.39 5.85
N LEU A 26 5.78 -3.67 7.04
CA LEU A 26 5.27 -2.65 7.96
C LEU A 26 6.35 -1.69 8.44
N GLU A 27 7.56 -2.19 8.68
CA GLU A 27 8.69 -1.43 9.23
C GLU A 27 9.28 -0.41 8.24
N HIS A 28 9.01 -0.59 6.94
CA HIS A 28 9.46 0.33 5.89
C HIS A 28 8.29 1.07 5.26
N ASN A 29 7.56 0.46 4.32
CA ASN A 29 6.46 1.17 3.65
C ASN A 29 5.37 1.57 4.65
N GLY A 30 4.98 0.69 5.58
CA GLY A 30 4.01 1.03 6.61
C GLY A 30 4.42 2.26 7.44
N ARG A 31 5.69 2.31 7.86
CA ARG A 31 6.25 3.45 8.59
C ARG A 31 6.24 4.73 7.77
N ILE A 32 6.73 4.68 6.52
CA ILE A 32 6.77 5.87 5.64
C ILE A 32 5.37 6.41 5.38
N LEU A 33 4.39 5.53 5.12
CA LEU A 33 3.00 5.92 4.93
C LEU A 33 2.43 6.64 6.16
N LEU A 34 2.72 6.12 7.35
CA LEU A 34 2.21 6.68 8.60
C LEU A 34 2.93 7.98 9.03
N GLU A 35 4.22 8.12 8.76
CA GLU A 35 5.01 9.29 9.16
C GLU A 35 4.92 10.44 8.14
N PHE A 36 4.82 10.16 6.84
CA PHE A 36 4.96 11.16 5.78
C PHE A 36 3.74 11.29 4.85
N TYR A 37 2.86 10.28 4.80
CA TYR A 37 1.68 10.26 3.93
C TYR A 37 0.38 10.01 4.69
N ASN A 38 0.31 10.37 5.98
CA ASN A 38 -0.89 10.16 6.82
C ASN A 38 -1.95 11.25 6.67
N ASP A 39 -1.67 12.28 5.88
CA ASP A 39 -2.71 13.17 5.36
C ASP A 39 -3.35 12.54 4.11
N TYR A 40 -4.67 12.60 4.00
CA TYR A 40 -5.40 11.98 2.91
C TYR A 40 -5.08 12.59 1.54
N ALA A 41 -4.76 13.89 1.45
CA ALA A 41 -4.35 14.51 0.20
C ALA A 41 -2.95 14.05 -0.21
N LEU A 42 -2.02 13.90 0.74
CA LEU A 42 -0.69 13.33 0.47
C LEU A 42 -0.77 11.84 0.07
N ALA A 43 -1.63 11.05 0.71
CA ALA A 43 -1.89 9.67 0.31
C ALA A 43 -2.44 9.59 -1.13
N LYS A 44 -3.36 10.50 -1.49
CA LYS A 44 -3.83 10.62 -2.88
C LYS A 44 -2.71 10.97 -3.82
N GLU A 45 -1.94 12.01 -3.54
CA GLU A 45 -0.82 12.45 -4.39
C GLU A 45 0.14 11.29 -4.65
N LEU A 46 0.53 10.56 -3.60
CA LEU A 46 1.39 9.38 -3.70
C LEU A 46 0.82 8.33 -4.66
N VAL A 47 -0.44 7.94 -4.46
CA VAL A 47 -1.10 6.88 -5.23
C VAL A 47 -1.34 7.31 -6.68
N LEU A 48 -1.73 8.57 -6.88
CA LEU A 48 -2.00 9.17 -8.19
C LEU A 48 -0.72 9.53 -8.97
N GLY A 49 0.47 9.34 -8.40
CA GLY A 49 1.71 9.37 -9.18
C GLY A 49 1.94 8.10 -10.01
N GLY A 50 1.27 6.99 -9.68
CA GLY A 50 1.30 5.74 -10.46
C GLY A 50 1.95 4.56 -9.79
N CYS A 51 2.26 3.52 -10.58
CA CYS A 51 3.05 2.40 -10.08
C CYS A 51 4.44 2.90 -9.71
N MET A 52 5.00 2.38 -8.63
CA MET A 52 6.29 2.78 -8.10
C MET A 52 7.16 1.57 -7.82
N SER A 53 8.48 1.72 -7.97
CA SER A 53 9.41 0.69 -7.50
C SER A 53 9.55 0.76 -5.99
N SER A 54 9.61 1.96 -5.42
CA SER A 54 9.81 2.24 -4.00
C SER A 54 9.22 3.60 -3.62
N ILE A 55 8.83 3.75 -2.35
CA ILE A 55 8.40 5.04 -1.79
C ILE A 55 9.52 5.66 -0.96
N ASP A 56 9.44 6.98 -0.80
CA ASP A 56 10.39 7.79 -0.03
C ASP A 56 9.61 8.77 0.85
N PRO A 57 10.11 9.19 2.03
CA PRO A 57 9.53 10.27 2.82
C PRO A 57 9.23 11.57 2.05
N ASN A 58 10.01 11.88 1.02
CA ASN A 58 9.80 13.02 0.14
C ASN A 58 9.15 12.58 -1.17
N ILE A 59 7.95 13.09 -1.45
CA ILE A 59 7.16 12.75 -2.65
C ILE A 59 7.94 12.93 -3.96
N LYS A 60 8.89 13.87 -4.01
CA LYS A 60 9.70 14.16 -5.21
C LYS A 60 10.76 13.09 -5.49
N GLU A 61 11.13 12.31 -4.48
CA GLU A 61 12.13 11.25 -4.57
C GLU A 61 11.47 9.86 -4.71
N VAL A 62 10.13 9.78 -4.69
CA VAL A 62 9.41 8.54 -4.95
C VAL A 62 9.74 8.07 -6.36
N ASN A 63 10.17 6.80 -6.46
CA ASN A 63 10.61 6.23 -7.71
C ASN A 63 9.41 5.63 -8.46
N TYR A 64 8.69 6.49 -9.17
CA TYR A 64 7.60 6.08 -10.06
C TYR A 64 8.12 5.40 -11.32
N TYR A 65 7.48 4.30 -11.70
CA TYR A 65 7.71 3.70 -13.00
C TYR A 65 7.28 4.66 -14.10
N LYS A 66 8.07 4.70 -15.18
CA LYS A 66 7.60 5.37 -16.39
C LYS A 66 6.38 4.61 -16.95
N PRO A 67 5.48 5.30 -17.66
CA PRO A 67 4.25 4.71 -18.18
C PRO A 67 4.41 3.41 -19.00
N TYR A 68 5.54 3.23 -19.69
CA TYR A 68 5.84 2.03 -20.48
C TYR A 68 6.62 0.95 -19.71
N GLU A 69 7.15 1.29 -18.53
CA GLU A 69 7.83 0.37 -17.59
C GLU A 69 6.86 -0.13 -16.51
N ALA A 70 5.75 0.59 -16.31
CA ALA A 70 4.73 0.23 -15.35
C ALA A 70 4.17 -1.17 -15.65
N PRO A 71 4.02 -2.03 -14.64
CA PRO A 71 3.28 -3.28 -14.80
C PRO A 71 1.92 -3.00 -15.44
N ASN A 72 1.66 -3.62 -16.59
CA ASN A 72 0.55 -3.33 -17.53
C ASN A 72 -0.88 -3.37 -16.94
N THR A 73 -1.04 -3.63 -15.66
CA THR A 73 -2.33 -3.96 -15.04
C THR A 73 -2.80 -2.98 -13.96
N PHE A 74 -2.00 -1.99 -13.51
CA PHE A 74 -2.43 -0.96 -12.54
C PHE A 74 -2.21 0.48 -13.04
N PRO A 75 -3.17 1.07 -13.79
CA PRO A 75 -2.99 2.34 -14.45
C PRO A 75 -3.32 3.47 -13.47
N TYR A 76 -2.29 3.96 -12.80
CA TYR A 76 -2.21 5.41 -12.64
C TYR A 76 -0.91 5.92 -13.26
N ALA A 77 -0.57 5.46 -14.46
CA ALA A 77 0.41 6.16 -15.26
C ALA A 77 -0.31 7.25 -16.04
N GLU A 78 -0.02 8.52 -15.74
CA GLU A 78 -0.53 9.71 -16.44
C GLU A 78 -0.41 9.59 -17.98
N ALA A 79 0.53 8.78 -18.49
CA ALA A 79 0.69 8.52 -19.93
C ALA A 79 0.20 7.15 -20.44
N SER A 80 -0.56 6.37 -19.65
CA SER A 80 -1.25 5.19 -20.19
C SER A 80 -2.52 5.64 -20.93
N LYS A 81 -2.69 5.19 -22.18
CA LYS A 81 -3.75 5.61 -23.14
C LYS A 81 -5.21 5.38 -22.66
N SER A 82 -5.41 4.87 -21.44
CA SER A 82 -6.72 4.55 -20.87
C SER A 82 -6.68 4.85 -19.37
N PHE A 83 -7.10 6.05 -18.99
CA PHE A 83 -7.19 6.52 -17.61
C PHE A 83 -8.37 5.82 -16.89
N LYS A 84 -8.22 4.54 -16.54
CA LYS A 84 -9.26 3.81 -15.81
C LYS A 84 -8.80 3.62 -14.38
N LYS A 85 -9.30 4.45 -13.45
CA LYS A 85 -9.09 4.26 -12.01
C LYS A 85 -9.32 2.79 -11.66
N ASN A 86 -8.29 2.12 -11.17
CA ASN A 86 -8.43 0.74 -10.70
C ASN A 86 -9.10 0.76 -9.34
N TYR A 87 -10.39 0.43 -9.36
CA TYR A 87 -11.17 0.21 -8.16
C TYR A 87 -10.94 -1.21 -7.67
N LEU A 88 -10.21 -1.36 -6.58
CA LEU A 88 -10.30 -2.56 -5.77
C LEU A 88 -11.53 -2.41 -4.89
N LYS A 89 -12.52 -3.29 -5.07
CA LYS A 89 -13.51 -3.48 -4.00
C LYS A 89 -12.75 -4.01 -2.80
N LYS A 90 -13.11 -3.61 -1.58
CA LYS A 90 -12.46 -4.09 -0.34
C LYS A 90 -12.37 -5.62 -0.23
N SER A 91 -13.24 -6.34 -0.95
CA SER A 91 -13.33 -7.80 -1.02
C SER A 91 -12.76 -8.42 -2.31
N SER A 92 -12.17 -7.64 -3.22
CA SER A 92 -11.63 -8.13 -4.48
C SER A 92 -10.23 -8.72 -4.27
N GLU A 93 -9.94 -9.82 -4.97
CA GLU A 93 -8.59 -10.34 -5.11
C GLU A 93 -7.66 -9.28 -5.71
N PRO A 94 -6.42 -9.13 -5.19
CA PRO A 94 -5.44 -8.30 -5.84
C PRO A 94 -5.14 -8.90 -7.23
N PRO A 95 -4.80 -8.05 -8.18
CA PRO A 95 -4.47 -8.44 -9.56
C PRO A 95 -3.23 -9.33 -9.70
N TYR A 96 -2.38 -9.39 -8.68
CA TYR A 96 -1.12 -10.11 -8.71
C TYR A 96 -1.06 -11.09 -7.55
N ILE A 97 -0.51 -12.25 -7.87
CA ILE A 97 -0.28 -13.38 -6.97
C ILE A 97 0.80 -13.09 -5.91
N ASP A 98 1.64 -12.09 -6.15
CA ASP A 98 2.84 -11.78 -5.39
C ASP A 98 2.70 -10.50 -4.54
N ILE A 99 1.48 -9.99 -4.34
CA ILE A 99 1.25 -8.95 -3.33
C ILE A 99 1.27 -9.59 -1.95
N GLU A 100 2.06 -9.05 -1.02
CA GLU A 100 2.05 -9.47 0.38
C GLU A 100 1.30 -8.48 1.29
N TYR A 101 1.23 -7.20 0.92
CA TYR A 101 0.53 -6.17 1.70
C TYR A 101 -0.39 -5.29 0.86
N ILE A 102 -1.55 -4.93 1.43
CA ILE A 102 -2.44 -3.92 0.86
C ILE A 102 -2.64 -2.84 1.90
N TYR A 103 -2.24 -1.61 1.59
CA TYR A 103 -2.44 -0.41 2.40
C TYR A 103 -3.50 0.49 1.76
N TYR A 104 -4.36 1.11 2.57
CA TYR A 104 -5.23 2.18 2.09
C TYR A 104 -5.59 3.20 3.16
N HIS A 105 -5.62 4.47 2.75
CA HIS A 105 -6.08 5.57 3.60
C HIS A 105 -7.60 5.78 3.45
N ASN A 106 -8.34 5.79 4.55
CA ASN A 106 -9.80 5.90 4.55
C ASN A 106 -10.31 7.32 4.89
N GLU A 107 -9.52 8.35 4.61
CA GLU A 107 -9.68 9.76 5.04
C GLU A 107 -9.26 10.04 6.49
N GLU A 108 -9.37 9.06 7.39
CA GLU A 108 -9.02 9.24 8.81
C GLU A 108 -7.69 8.60 9.20
N LYS A 109 -7.38 7.44 8.61
CA LYS A 109 -6.23 6.62 8.99
C LYS A 109 -5.81 5.66 7.89
N TRP A 110 -4.59 5.17 8.01
CA TRP A 110 -4.12 4.02 7.26
C TRP A 110 -4.66 2.70 7.84
N LEU A 111 -5.16 1.87 6.94
CA LEU A 111 -5.53 0.48 7.18
C LEU A 111 -4.64 -0.41 6.33
N TYR A 112 -4.42 -1.64 6.79
CA TYR A 112 -3.69 -2.63 6.00
C TYR A 112 -4.24 -4.04 6.17
N ARG A 113 -3.90 -4.89 5.19
CA ARG A 113 -4.13 -6.34 5.19
C ARG A 113 -2.89 -7.06 4.67
N GLU A 114 -2.61 -8.20 5.26
CA GLU A 114 -1.64 -9.15 4.74
C GLU A 114 -2.35 -10.05 3.73
N VAL A 115 -1.66 -10.36 2.63
CA VAL A 115 -2.14 -11.22 1.56
C VAL A 115 -1.33 -12.50 1.60
N THR A 116 -2.02 -13.64 1.63
CA THR A 116 -1.37 -14.96 1.62
C THR A 116 -1.81 -15.70 0.37
N TYR A 117 -0.84 -16.10 -0.45
CA TYR A 117 -1.08 -16.98 -1.57
C TYR A 117 -0.82 -18.44 -1.18
N THR A 118 -1.83 -19.29 -1.34
CA THR A 118 -1.76 -20.72 -1.05
C THR A 118 -1.54 -21.51 -2.34
N TYR A 119 -0.28 -21.85 -2.63
CA TYR A 119 0.14 -22.56 -3.85
C TYR A 119 -0.64 -23.84 -4.14
N ILE A 120 -0.92 -24.65 -3.11
CA ILE A 120 -1.61 -25.95 -3.27
C ILE A 120 -3.03 -25.78 -3.84
N SER A 121 -3.72 -24.69 -3.47
CA SER A 121 -5.10 -24.46 -3.88
C SER A 121 -5.26 -23.36 -4.92
N ASN A 122 -4.17 -22.69 -5.31
CA ASN A 122 -4.18 -21.49 -6.16
C ASN A 122 -5.17 -20.44 -5.65
N ARG A 123 -5.18 -20.20 -4.34
CA ARG A 123 -6.11 -19.28 -3.67
C ARG A 123 -5.35 -18.15 -3.00
N ILE A 124 -5.94 -16.95 -3.08
CA ILE A 124 -5.54 -15.80 -2.29
C ILE A 124 -6.44 -15.74 -1.06
N SER A 125 -5.84 -15.60 0.12
CA SER A 125 -6.53 -15.24 1.35
C SER A 125 -5.96 -13.95 1.90
N PHE A 126 -6.71 -13.35 2.81
CA PHE A 126 -6.36 -12.08 3.41
C PHE A 126 -6.48 -12.16 4.92
N SER A 127 -5.61 -11.46 5.63
CA SER A 127 -5.84 -11.19 7.04
C SER A 127 -7.10 -10.34 7.24
N GLU A 128 -7.51 -10.23 8.50
CA GLU A 128 -8.40 -9.16 8.94
C GLU A 128 -7.80 -7.79 8.60
N GLU A 129 -8.68 -6.80 8.42
CA GLU A 129 -8.30 -5.40 8.28
C GLU A 129 -7.75 -4.88 9.61
N LYS A 130 -6.53 -4.34 9.58
CA LYS A 130 -5.84 -3.81 10.76
C LYS A 130 -5.57 -2.33 10.57
N ILE A 131 -5.57 -1.58 11.68
CA ILE A 131 -5.13 -0.18 11.68
C ILE A 131 -3.60 -0.17 11.64
N LEU A 132 -3.02 0.60 10.73
CA LEU A 132 -1.58 0.82 10.70
C LEU A 132 -1.21 1.76 11.84
N GLN A 133 -0.35 1.31 12.75
CA GLN A 133 0.05 2.04 13.94
C GLN A 133 1.57 2.12 14.02
N ASN A 134 2.07 3.18 14.64
CA ASN A 134 3.49 3.28 14.93
C ASN A 134 3.84 2.26 16.01
N ASN A 135 4.78 1.36 15.71
CA ASN A 135 5.29 0.37 16.68
C ASN A 135 5.89 1.01 17.95
N ILE A 136 6.09 2.32 17.98
CA ILE A 136 6.49 3.10 19.17
C ILE A 136 5.48 2.94 20.34
N ALA A 137 4.23 2.55 20.07
CA ALA A 137 3.23 2.34 21.13
C ALA A 137 3.30 0.96 21.82
N LEU A 138 4.03 -0.02 21.25
CA LEU A 138 4.14 -1.37 21.83
C LEU A 138 5.28 -1.51 22.86
N ASP A 139 6.22 -0.56 22.92
CA ASP A 139 7.39 -0.66 23.83
C ASP A 139 7.23 0.08 25.16
N LYS A 140 6.17 0.87 25.35
CA LYS A 140 5.92 1.59 26.63
C LYS A 140 5.09 0.81 27.67
N LYS A 141 4.62 -0.40 27.36
CA LYS A 141 3.91 -1.27 28.33
C LYS A 141 4.74 -2.44 28.85
N THR A 142 5.97 -2.63 28.37
CA THR A 142 6.86 -3.72 28.82
C THR A 142 8.09 -3.23 29.60
N GLN A 143 8.28 -1.91 29.73
CA GLN A 143 9.28 -1.31 30.62
C GLN A 143 8.62 -0.73 31.88
N GLY A 144 8.01 -1.61 32.65
CA GLY A 144 7.74 -1.44 34.09
C GLY A 144 7.80 -2.85 34.66
N ILE A 145 8.64 -3.22 35.61
CA ILE A 145 9.03 -2.54 36.84
C ILE A 145 10.42 -3.10 37.22
N LEU A 146 11.39 -2.22 37.46
CA LEU A 146 12.53 -2.51 38.32
C LEU A 146 12.58 -1.35 39.32
N PHE A 147 11.92 -1.56 40.47
CA PHE A 147 12.30 -0.94 41.73
C PHE A 147 13.31 -1.86 42.41
#